data_AF-L9KR07-F1
#
_entry.id   AF-L9KR07-F1
#
_cell.length_a   1.000
_cell.length_b   1.000
_cell.length_c   1.000
_cell.angle_alpha   90.00
_cell.angle_beta   90.00
_cell.angle_gamma   90.00
#
_symmetry.space_group_name_H-M   'P 1'
#
loop_
_entity.id
_entity.type
_entity.pdbx_description
1 polymer ?
#
loop_
_entity_poly.entity_id
_entity_poly.type
_entity_poly.pdbx_seq_one_letter_code
_entity_poly.pdbx_strand_id
1 'polypeptide(L)'
;MSERLSPQRQHIPQDACCGTHLEPPELFCDDDQMTLCGKCLQSQEHKHHIVYGIQEAAEKYRKLFQEILNTLRKKLEVAKSILVDEHERMIMVQRLSGLGRENMNKLKESEVRVSEQICSLERMTTELERKCGEPALALLQSARYSLERGESLLLQCLEPAHITDLSLCQIRGMSQMLKVFQQGGGEGDKVAISLTLIFALWSVEFLKLKAIPTFEVEIQNFPCKSI
;
A
#
# COMPACT_ATOMS: atom_id res chain seq x y z
N MET A 1 -82.36 30.63 6.14
CA MET A 1 -82.02 30.87 4.72
C MET A 1 -80.96 29.86 4.34
N SER A 2 -81.20 29.12 3.25
CA SER A 2 -80.37 28.02 2.80
C SER A 2 -79.05 28.51 2.21
N GLU A 3 -77.91 28.07 2.74
CA GLU A 3 -76.64 28.17 2.04
C GLU A 3 -76.35 26.85 1.31
N ARG A 4 -76.21 26.96 -0.01
CA ARG A 4 -75.95 25.86 -0.94
C ARG A 4 -74.49 25.41 -0.78
N LEU A 5 -74.28 24.12 -0.49
CA LEU A 5 -73.00 23.47 -0.70
C LEU A 5 -72.80 23.26 -2.21
N SER A 6 -71.90 24.03 -2.81
CA SER A 6 -71.37 23.77 -4.15
C SER A 6 -70.24 22.74 -4.07
N PRO A 7 -70.09 21.81 -5.03
CA PRO A 7 -69.09 20.76 -4.94
C PRO A 7 -67.70 21.34 -5.21
N GLN A 8 -66.76 21.05 -4.31
CA GLN A 8 -65.34 21.28 -4.53
C GLN A 8 -64.90 20.50 -5.78
N ARG A 9 -64.58 21.22 -6.86
CA ARG A 9 -63.76 20.70 -7.96
C ARG A 9 -62.44 20.25 -7.33
N GLN A 10 -62.24 18.94 -7.24
CA GLN A 10 -60.97 18.35 -6.88
C GLN A 10 -59.97 18.74 -7.97
N HIS A 11 -59.13 19.70 -7.65
CA HIS A 11 -58.02 20.12 -8.48
C HIS A 11 -56.98 18.99 -8.44
N ILE A 12 -57.05 18.09 -9.44
CA ILE A 12 -56.04 17.06 -9.66
C ILE A 12 -54.71 17.79 -9.94
N PRO A 13 -53.61 17.45 -9.24
CA PRO A 13 -52.29 18.07 -9.50
C PRO A 13 -51.90 17.89 -10.97
N GLN A 14 -51.47 18.97 -11.62
CA GLN A 14 -51.14 19.01 -13.05
C GLN A 14 -49.93 18.14 -13.47
N ASP A 15 -49.26 17.48 -12.51
CA ASP A 15 -48.22 16.47 -12.74
C ASP A 15 -48.78 15.03 -12.91
N ALA A 16 -50.10 14.86 -12.85
CA ALA A 16 -50.75 13.54 -12.80
C ALA A 16 -51.38 13.09 -14.13
N CYS A 17 -51.23 13.83 -15.23
CA CYS A 17 -51.89 13.54 -16.50
C CYS A 17 -50.93 13.57 -17.69
N CYS A 18 -51.23 12.75 -18.71
CA CYS A 18 -50.57 12.79 -20.01
C CYS A 18 -50.77 14.16 -20.69
N GLY A 19 -49.68 14.80 -21.13
CA GLY A 19 -49.72 16.13 -21.74
C GLY A 19 -50.51 16.23 -23.06
N THR A 20 -50.71 15.11 -23.76
CA THR A 20 -51.42 15.07 -25.04
C THR A 20 -52.89 14.71 -24.89
N HIS A 21 -53.21 13.80 -23.97
CA HIS A 21 -54.55 13.21 -23.85
C HIS A 21 -55.32 13.65 -22.59
N LEU A 22 -54.64 14.34 -21.67
CA LEU A 22 -55.19 14.82 -20.39
C LEU A 22 -55.79 13.71 -19.52
N GLU A 23 -55.28 12.48 -19.69
CA GLU A 23 -55.66 11.29 -18.92
C GLU A 23 -54.53 10.88 -17.97
N PRO A 24 -54.85 10.37 -16.77
CA PRO A 24 -53.85 9.81 -15.88
C PRO A 24 -53.08 8.69 -16.58
N PRO A 25 -51.73 8.72 -16.55
CA PRO A 25 -50.98 7.59 -17.03
C PRO A 25 -51.15 6.43 -16.04
N GLU A 26 -51.35 5.22 -16.57
CA GLU A 26 -51.48 3.99 -15.77
C GLU A 26 -50.42 2.95 -16.17
N LEU A 27 -49.70 3.21 -17.27
CA LEU A 27 -48.76 2.30 -17.90
C LEU A 27 -47.36 2.94 -17.99
N PHE A 28 -46.34 2.11 -18.14
CA PHE A 28 -44.94 2.50 -18.29
C PHE A 28 -44.31 1.71 -19.45
N CYS A 29 -43.72 2.41 -20.40
CA CYS A 29 -42.94 1.84 -21.49
C CYS A 29 -41.47 1.68 -21.05
N ASP A 30 -40.98 0.44 -21.02
CA ASP A 30 -39.61 0.09 -20.58
C ASP A 30 -38.55 0.54 -21.59
N ASP A 31 -38.86 0.46 -22.89
CA ASP A 31 -37.96 0.85 -23.96
C ASP A 31 -37.75 2.37 -24.00
N ASP A 32 -38.84 3.14 -23.91
CA ASP A 32 -38.80 4.61 -23.99
C ASP A 32 -38.64 5.32 -22.63
N GLN A 33 -38.69 4.56 -21.53
CA GLN A 33 -38.54 5.06 -20.15
C GLN A 33 -39.55 6.18 -19.81
N MET A 34 -40.80 6.03 -20.23
CA MET A 34 -41.85 7.03 -20.04
C MET A 34 -43.18 6.42 -19.64
N THR A 35 -44.05 7.22 -19.00
CA THR A 35 -45.39 6.79 -18.62
C THR A 35 -46.40 7.06 -19.74
N LEU A 36 -47.34 6.14 -19.92
CA LEU A 36 -48.35 6.18 -20.98
C LEU A 36 -49.75 6.18 -20.37
N CYS A 37 -50.67 6.97 -20.93
CA CYS A 37 -52.11 6.78 -20.71
C CYS A 37 -52.66 5.75 -21.72
N GLY A 38 -53.91 5.31 -21.52
CA GLY A 38 -54.53 4.29 -22.37
C GLY A 38 -54.56 4.64 -23.86
N LYS A 39 -54.69 5.94 -24.20
CA LYS A 39 -54.66 6.42 -25.60
C LYS A 39 -53.26 6.41 -26.20
N CYS A 40 -52.21 6.72 -25.43
CA CYS A 40 -50.83 6.64 -25.91
C CYS A 40 -50.45 5.20 -26.30
N LEU A 41 -50.94 4.19 -25.58
CA LEU A 41 -50.66 2.79 -25.90
C LEU A 41 -51.19 2.39 -27.29
N GLN A 42 -52.30 3.01 -27.74
CA GLN A 42 -52.91 2.70 -29.03
C GLN A 42 -52.16 3.33 -30.21
N SER A 43 -51.17 4.19 -29.95
CA SER A 43 -50.32 4.74 -31.01
C SER A 43 -49.47 3.62 -31.64
N GLN A 44 -49.06 3.81 -32.89
CA GLN A 44 -48.14 2.86 -33.52
C GLN A 44 -46.76 2.85 -32.86
N GLU A 45 -46.39 3.92 -32.14
CA GLU A 45 -45.06 4.11 -31.57
C GLU A 45 -44.75 3.07 -30.48
N HIS A 46 -45.72 2.67 -29.66
CA HIS A 46 -45.51 1.72 -28.56
C HIS A 46 -46.03 0.31 -28.84
N LYS A 47 -46.46 0.01 -30.07
CA LYS A 47 -47.13 -1.26 -30.42
C LYS A 47 -46.28 -2.51 -30.13
N HIS A 48 -44.96 -2.39 -30.18
CA HIS A 48 -44.02 -3.49 -29.97
C HIS A 48 -43.10 -3.28 -28.77
N HIS A 49 -43.34 -2.26 -27.95
CA HIS A 49 -42.52 -1.99 -26.77
C HIS A 49 -43.02 -2.80 -25.58
N ILE A 50 -42.12 -3.04 -24.63
CA ILE A 50 -42.44 -3.70 -23.38
C ILE A 50 -43.12 -2.68 -22.47
N VAL A 51 -44.40 -2.93 -22.19
CA VAL A 51 -45.23 -2.06 -21.35
C VAL A 51 -45.67 -2.80 -20.10
N TYR A 52 -45.53 -2.14 -18.95
CA TYR A 52 -45.96 -2.64 -17.64
C TYR A 52 -47.00 -1.68 -17.04
N GLY A 53 -47.77 -2.13 -16.06
CA GLY A 53 -48.50 -1.22 -15.19
C GLY A 53 -47.53 -0.35 -14.39
N ILE A 54 -47.86 0.91 -14.10
CA ILE A 54 -46.97 1.83 -13.36
C ILE A 54 -46.53 1.22 -12.03
N GLN A 55 -47.46 0.58 -11.30
CA GLN A 55 -47.14 -0.04 -10.02
C GLN A 55 -46.16 -1.22 -10.18
N GLU A 56 -46.36 -2.05 -11.21
CA GLU A 56 -45.48 -3.19 -11.52
C GLU A 56 -44.08 -2.72 -11.95
N ALA A 57 -44.01 -1.74 -12.86
CA ALA A 57 -42.75 -1.12 -13.27
C ALA A 57 -42.00 -0.51 -12.07
N ALA A 58 -42.71 0.26 -11.25
CA ALA A 58 -42.13 0.88 -10.06
C ALA A 58 -41.56 -0.18 -9.12
N GLU A 59 -42.26 -1.30 -8.92
CA GLU A 59 -41.81 -2.38 -8.04
C GLU A 59 -40.62 -3.16 -8.63
N LYS A 60 -40.61 -3.40 -9.95
CA LYS A 60 -39.45 -3.95 -10.69
C LYS A 60 -38.21 -3.08 -10.52
N TYR A 61 -38.30 -1.78 -10.83
CA TYR A 61 -37.17 -0.86 -10.72
C TYR A 61 -36.72 -0.62 -9.29
N ARG A 62 -37.64 -0.60 -8.30
CA ARG A 62 -37.26 -0.55 -6.88
C ARG A 62 -36.37 -1.73 -6.49
N LYS A 63 -36.67 -2.95 -6.95
CA LYS A 63 -35.84 -4.13 -6.70
C LYS A 63 -34.46 -4.01 -7.35
N LEU A 64 -34.40 -3.64 -8.64
CA LEU A 64 -33.14 -3.43 -9.35
C LEU A 64 -32.27 -2.35 -8.69
N PHE A 65 -32.87 -1.22 -8.31
CA PHE A 65 -32.17 -0.17 -7.58
C PHE A 65 -31.67 -0.66 -6.22
N GLN A 66 -32.45 -1.46 -5.50
CA GLN A 66 -32.01 -2.00 -4.23
C GLN A 66 -30.81 -2.94 -4.38
N GLU A 67 -30.77 -3.76 -5.42
CA GLU A 67 -29.65 -4.64 -5.76
C GLU A 67 -28.39 -3.85 -6.11
N ILE A 68 -28.53 -2.83 -6.96
CA ILE A 68 -27.42 -1.93 -7.33
C ILE A 68 -26.91 -1.18 -6.10
N LEU A 69 -27.80 -0.62 -5.27
CA LEU A 69 -27.42 0.08 -4.04
C LEU A 69 -26.64 -0.82 -3.08
N ASN A 70 -27.07 -2.07 -2.91
CA ASN A 70 -26.36 -3.03 -2.07
C ASN A 70 -24.95 -3.32 -2.60
N THR A 71 -24.82 -3.46 -3.92
CA THR A 71 -23.52 -3.68 -4.58
C THR A 71 -22.60 -2.47 -4.45
N LEU A 72 -23.13 -1.26 -4.67
CA LEU A 72 -22.38 -0.01 -4.54
C LEU A 72 -21.89 0.21 -3.11
N ARG A 73 -22.73 -0.06 -2.10
CA ARG A 73 -22.34 0.03 -0.69
C ARG A 73 -21.17 -0.91 -0.38
N LYS A 74 -21.24 -2.17 -0.81
CA LYS A 74 -20.14 -3.14 -0.63
C LYS A 74 -18.83 -2.65 -1.28
N LYS A 75 -18.91 -2.18 -2.53
CA LYS A 75 -17.72 -1.64 -3.24
C LYS A 75 -17.13 -0.42 -2.53
N LEU A 76 -17.97 0.46 -2.00
CA LEU A 76 -17.53 1.63 -1.25
C LEU A 76 -16.77 1.24 0.02
N GLU A 77 -17.28 0.27 0.79
CA GLU A 77 -16.60 -0.22 1.99
C GLU A 77 -15.27 -0.89 1.69
N VAL A 78 -15.19 -1.67 0.61
CA VAL A 78 -13.92 -2.24 0.11
C VAL A 78 -12.94 -1.13 -0.27
N ALA A 79 -13.37 -0.13 -1.04
CA ALA A 79 -12.51 0.97 -1.46
C ALA A 79 -11.97 1.78 -0.27
N LYS A 80 -12.80 2.07 0.73
CA LYS A 80 -12.37 2.73 1.98
C LYS A 80 -11.34 1.90 2.72
N SER A 81 -11.54 0.59 2.82
CA SER A 81 -10.59 -0.31 3.47
C SER A 81 -9.25 -0.33 2.74
N ILE A 82 -9.25 -0.42 1.41
CA ILE A 82 -8.03 -0.39 0.59
C ILE A 82 -7.27 0.91 0.83
N LEU A 83 -7.96 2.05 0.85
CA LEU A 83 -7.32 3.35 1.09
C LEU A 83 -6.60 3.41 2.44
N VAL A 84 -7.19 2.85 3.50
CA VAL A 84 -6.56 2.77 4.82
C VAL A 84 -5.34 1.85 4.78
N ASP A 85 -5.47 0.66 4.19
CA ASP A 85 -4.37 -0.30 4.08
C ASP A 85 -3.19 0.28 3.27
N GLU A 86 -3.46 0.98 2.17
CA GLU A 86 -2.45 1.66 1.35
C GLU A 86 -1.74 2.77 2.14
N HIS A 87 -2.47 3.53 2.94
CA HIS A 87 -1.91 4.56 3.79
C HIS A 87 -0.99 3.98 4.87
N GLU A 88 -1.40 2.90 5.54
CA GLU A 88 -0.55 2.20 6.51
C GLU A 88 0.73 1.65 5.84
N ARG A 89 0.61 1.09 4.64
CA ARG A 89 1.76 0.62 3.84
C ARG A 89 2.71 1.75 3.49
N MET A 90 2.18 2.91 3.10
CA MET A 90 2.98 4.09 2.79
C MET A 90 3.81 4.56 3.99
N ILE A 91 3.18 4.65 5.17
CA ILE A 91 3.88 5.02 6.42
C ILE A 91 5.00 4.03 6.72
N MET A 92 4.75 2.74 6.55
CA MET A 92 5.75 1.71 6.74
C MET A 92 6.95 1.86 5.81
N VAL A 93 6.71 2.08 4.51
CA VAL A 93 7.80 2.27 3.52
C VAL A 93 8.65 3.50 3.88
N GLN A 94 8.01 4.58 4.32
CA GLN A 94 8.73 5.78 4.78
C GLN A 94 9.60 5.48 6.01
N ARG A 95 9.07 4.74 6.99
CA ARG A 95 9.81 4.34 8.19
C ARG A 95 11.02 3.46 7.86
N LEU A 96 10.84 2.44 7.02
CA LEU A 96 11.93 1.57 6.57
C LEU A 96 13.01 2.36 5.85
N SER A 97 12.63 3.30 4.98
CA SER A 97 13.57 4.17 4.28
C SER A 97 14.36 5.07 5.24
N GLY A 98 13.71 5.58 6.30
CA GLY A 98 14.37 6.36 7.35
C GLY A 98 15.40 5.54 8.12
N LEU A 99 15.01 4.36 8.61
CA LEU A 99 15.90 3.43 9.33
C LEU A 99 17.06 2.95 8.47
N GLY A 100 16.82 2.65 7.19
CA GLY A 100 17.88 2.27 6.24
C GLY A 100 18.93 3.36 6.08
N ARG A 101 18.50 4.64 6.01
CA ARG A 101 19.40 5.78 5.94
C ARG A 101 20.22 5.96 7.23
N GLU A 102 19.58 5.83 8.38
CA GLU A 102 20.25 5.91 9.69
C GLU A 102 21.31 4.82 9.85
N ASN A 103 20.96 3.56 9.53
CA ASN A 103 21.90 2.44 9.56
C ASN A 103 23.09 2.68 8.64
N MET A 104 22.85 3.21 7.44
CA MET A 104 23.94 3.54 6.53
C MET A 104 24.87 4.61 7.12
N ASN A 105 24.33 5.65 7.75
CA ASN A 105 25.17 6.66 8.38
C ASN A 105 26.04 6.06 9.50
N LYS A 106 25.46 5.21 10.38
CA LYS A 106 26.22 4.52 11.43
C LYS A 106 27.34 3.64 10.87
N LEU A 107 27.07 2.94 9.78
CA LEU A 107 28.07 2.11 9.10
C LEU A 107 29.20 2.95 8.52
N LYS A 108 28.90 4.07 7.84
CA LYS A 108 29.92 5.01 7.33
C LYS A 108 30.79 5.59 8.43
N GLU A 109 30.20 6.04 9.54
CA GLU A 109 30.96 6.54 10.69
C GLU A 109 31.85 5.45 11.30
N SER A 110 31.34 4.22 11.37
CA SER A 110 32.13 3.07 11.82
C SER A 110 33.26 2.72 10.86
N GLU A 111 33.04 2.78 9.56
CA GLU A 111 34.06 2.54 8.54
C GLU A 111 35.22 3.52 8.67
N VAL A 112 34.93 4.82 8.84
CA VAL A 112 35.96 5.84 9.07
C VAL A 112 36.74 5.55 10.35
N ARG A 113 36.04 5.31 11.47
CA ARG A 113 36.68 5.01 12.76
C ARG A 113 37.59 3.78 12.70
N VAL A 114 37.13 2.70 12.07
CA VAL A 114 37.92 1.48 11.91
C VAL A 114 39.12 1.72 11.00
N SER A 115 38.95 2.49 9.91
CA SER A 115 40.04 2.85 9.01
C SER A 115 41.14 3.65 9.72
N GLU A 116 40.76 4.61 10.57
CA GLU A 116 41.72 5.38 11.39
C GLU A 116 42.48 4.49 12.37
N GLN A 117 41.80 3.52 13.00
CA GLN A 117 42.43 2.55 13.88
C GLN A 117 43.41 1.64 13.12
N ILE A 118 43.05 1.15 11.93
CA ILE A 118 43.94 0.39 11.05
C ILE A 118 45.21 1.21 10.76
N CYS A 119 45.06 2.44 10.30
CA CYS A 119 46.20 3.32 10.02
C CYS A 119 47.09 3.59 11.25
N SER A 120 46.50 3.65 12.45
CA SER A 120 47.25 3.82 13.70
C SER A 120 48.07 2.57 14.04
N LEU A 121 47.44 1.39 13.90
CA LEU A 121 48.07 0.09 14.16
C LEU A 121 49.18 -0.20 13.15
N GLU A 122 48.97 0.05 11.85
CA GLU A 122 50.00 -0.11 10.82
C GLU A 122 51.22 0.76 11.10
N ARG A 123 51.01 2.02 11.48
CA ARG A 123 52.10 2.94 11.84
C ARG A 123 52.86 2.49 13.07
N MET A 124 52.17 1.99 14.09
CA MET A 124 52.83 1.49 15.29
C MET A 124 53.60 0.19 15.01
N THR A 125 53.01 -0.69 14.19
CA THR A 125 53.65 -1.95 13.77
C THR A 125 54.95 -1.66 13.03
N THR A 126 54.91 -0.81 12.01
CA THR A 126 56.10 -0.41 11.25
C THR A 126 57.15 0.28 12.11
N GLU A 127 56.76 1.12 13.08
CA GLU A 127 57.73 1.71 14.02
C GLU A 127 58.41 0.66 14.89
N LEU A 128 57.65 -0.29 15.45
CA LEU A 128 58.21 -1.34 16.31
C LEU A 128 59.09 -2.30 15.51
N GLU A 129 58.68 -2.71 14.31
CA GLU A 129 59.50 -3.53 13.40
C GLU A 129 60.83 -2.85 13.09
N ARG A 130 60.80 -1.56 12.75
CA ARG A 130 61.99 -0.76 12.51
C ARG A 130 62.90 -0.72 13.74
N LYS A 131 62.35 -0.48 14.94
CA LYS A 131 63.12 -0.46 16.19
C LYS A 131 63.72 -1.82 16.54
N CYS A 132 62.99 -2.91 16.31
CA CYS A 132 63.49 -4.27 16.53
C CYS A 132 64.69 -4.61 15.65
N GLY A 133 64.81 -3.97 14.48
CA GLY A 133 65.97 -4.10 13.58
C GLY A 133 67.17 -3.19 13.94
N GLU A 134 67.06 -2.31 14.93
CA GLU A 134 68.14 -1.38 15.29
C GLU A 134 69.22 -2.02 16.19
N PRO A 135 70.47 -1.52 16.16
CA PRO A 135 71.50 -1.92 17.11
C PRO A 135 71.08 -1.64 18.56
N ALA A 136 71.58 -2.45 19.51
CA ALA A 136 71.14 -2.44 20.91
C ALA A 136 71.07 -1.04 21.56
N LEU A 137 72.04 -0.15 21.28
CA LEU A 137 72.04 1.20 21.83
C LEU A 137 70.90 2.07 21.28
N ALA A 138 70.60 2.00 19.99
CA ALA A 138 69.53 2.76 19.35
C ALA A 138 68.15 2.22 19.74
N LEU A 139 67.99 0.89 19.79
CA LEU A 139 66.76 0.25 20.25
C LEU A 139 66.37 0.72 21.66
N LEU A 140 67.34 0.76 22.58
CA LEU A 140 67.11 1.16 23.98
C LEU A 140 66.73 2.64 24.12
N GLN A 141 67.04 3.49 23.15
CA GLN A 141 66.57 4.87 23.15
C GLN A 141 65.04 4.87 22.99
N SER A 142 64.32 5.35 24.01
CA SER A 142 62.86 5.44 24.04
C SER A 142 62.10 4.10 23.90
N ALA A 143 62.73 2.96 24.19
CA ALA A 143 62.09 1.63 24.12
C ALA A 143 60.80 1.57 24.96
N ARG A 144 60.89 2.02 26.22
CA ARG A 144 59.76 2.04 27.16
C ARG A 144 58.57 2.84 26.63
N TYR A 145 58.84 4.03 26.08
CA TYR A 145 57.80 4.90 25.54
C TYR A 145 57.09 4.26 24.34
N SER A 146 57.84 3.68 23.39
CA SER A 146 57.23 3.00 22.24
C SER A 146 56.41 1.78 22.68
N LEU A 147 56.86 1.05 23.72
CA LEU A 147 56.11 -0.08 24.28
C LEU A 147 54.81 0.38 24.93
N GLU A 148 54.86 1.37 25.83
CA GLU A 148 53.68 1.92 26.52
C GLU A 148 52.64 2.45 25.51
N ARG A 149 53.10 3.07 24.42
CA ARG A 149 52.20 3.56 23.36
C ARG A 149 51.59 2.41 22.54
N GLY A 150 52.34 1.35 22.28
CA GLY A 150 51.84 0.13 21.64
C GLY A 150 50.80 -0.59 22.50
N GLU A 151 51.07 -0.77 23.79
CA GLU A 151 50.13 -1.36 24.75
C GLU A 151 48.84 -0.54 24.87
N SER A 152 48.95 0.80 24.91
CA SER A 152 47.79 1.70 24.91
C SER A 152 46.89 1.52 23.68
N LEU A 153 47.48 1.29 22.50
CA LEU A 153 46.74 1.00 21.28
C LEU A 153 46.07 -0.38 21.30
N LEU A 154 46.71 -1.39 21.90
CA LEU A 154 46.14 -2.74 22.04
C LEU A 154 44.91 -2.79 22.96
N LEU A 155 44.80 -1.86 23.90
CA LEU A 155 43.64 -1.74 24.79
C LEU A 155 42.44 -1.05 24.12
N GLN A 156 42.58 -0.51 22.91
CA GLN A 156 41.46 0.06 22.18
C GLN A 156 40.61 -1.05 21.53
N CYS A 157 39.34 -1.16 21.94
CA CYS A 157 38.41 -2.11 21.33
C CYS A 157 37.94 -1.65 19.94
N LEU A 158 37.89 -2.59 19.00
CA LEU A 158 37.27 -2.45 17.68
C LEU A 158 35.84 -3.00 17.75
N GLU A 159 34.87 -2.11 17.94
CA GLU A 159 33.46 -2.51 17.98
C GLU A 159 32.76 -2.25 16.63
N PRO A 160 32.05 -3.25 16.08
CA PRO A 160 31.21 -3.08 14.89
C PRO A 160 30.10 -2.04 15.11
N ALA A 161 29.60 -1.48 14.02
CA ALA A 161 28.44 -0.58 14.11
C ALA A 161 27.19 -1.33 14.58
N HIS A 162 26.51 -0.81 15.60
CA HIS A 162 25.19 -1.31 15.98
C HIS A 162 24.13 -0.74 15.03
N ILE A 163 23.53 -1.61 14.21
CA ILE A 163 22.46 -1.26 13.28
C ILE A 163 21.11 -1.79 13.75
N THR A 164 20.04 -1.08 13.40
CA THR A 164 18.68 -1.51 13.67
C THR A 164 18.27 -2.60 12.67
N ASP A 165 17.74 -3.73 13.15
CA ASP A 165 17.20 -4.75 12.26
C ASP A 165 15.89 -4.28 11.63
N LEU A 166 15.91 -4.14 10.30
CA LEU A 166 14.76 -3.75 9.49
C LEU A 166 13.67 -4.83 9.46
N SER A 167 14.03 -6.10 9.68
CA SER A 167 13.10 -7.24 9.66
C SER A 167 12.08 -7.22 10.81
N LEU A 168 12.40 -6.51 11.90
CA LEU A 168 11.53 -6.34 13.07
C LEU A 168 10.41 -5.30 12.84
N CYS A 169 10.38 -4.64 11.68
CA CYS A 169 9.30 -3.71 11.33
C CYS A 169 8.01 -4.49 11.00
N GLN A 170 7.08 -4.56 11.95
CA GLN A 170 5.78 -5.23 11.77
C GLN A 170 4.96 -4.68 10.60
N ILE A 171 4.76 -5.49 9.56
CA ILE A 171 3.88 -5.15 8.43
C ILE A 171 2.42 -5.25 8.88
N ARG A 172 1.77 -4.11 9.08
CA ARG A 172 0.32 -4.01 9.34
C ARG A 172 -0.46 -3.96 8.00
N GLY A 173 -1.70 -4.45 7.98
CA GLY A 173 -2.61 -4.27 6.83
C GLY A 173 -2.88 -5.49 5.94
N MET A 174 -2.24 -6.66 6.13
CA MET A 174 -2.47 -7.81 5.23
C MET A 174 -3.80 -8.55 5.45
N SER A 175 -4.47 -8.39 6.60
CA SER A 175 -5.62 -9.23 6.97
C SER A 175 -6.91 -8.91 6.19
N GLN A 176 -7.02 -7.69 5.63
CA GLN A 176 -8.27 -7.20 5.04
C GLN A 176 -8.32 -7.39 3.53
N MET A 177 -7.18 -7.24 2.83
CA MET A 177 -7.03 -7.60 1.42
C MET A 177 -7.36 -9.09 1.18
N LEU A 178 -6.99 -9.98 2.10
CA LEU A 178 -7.38 -11.39 2.07
C LEU A 178 -8.91 -11.61 2.16
N LYS A 179 -9.66 -10.74 2.87
CA LYS A 179 -11.13 -10.84 2.98
C LYS A 179 -11.84 -10.44 1.69
N VAL A 180 -11.28 -9.50 0.91
CA VAL A 180 -11.83 -9.10 -0.40
C VAL A 180 -11.81 -10.27 -1.38
N PHE A 181 -10.74 -11.07 -1.37
CA PHE A 181 -10.62 -12.27 -2.20
C PHE A 181 -11.56 -13.40 -1.77
N GLN A 182 -11.93 -13.48 -0.48
CA GLN A 182 -12.87 -14.48 0.04
C GLN A 182 -14.33 -14.17 -0.28
N GLN A 183 -14.69 -12.90 -0.52
CA GLN A 183 -16.06 -12.47 -0.78
C GLN A 183 -16.44 -12.39 -2.27
N GLY A 184 -15.49 -12.63 -3.18
CA GLY A 184 -15.67 -12.43 -4.63
C GLY A 184 -15.71 -13.68 -5.52
N GLY A 185 -15.53 -14.89 -4.99
CA GLY A 185 -15.38 -16.10 -5.82
C GLY A 185 -16.61 -17.00 -5.85
N GLY A 186 -17.24 -17.16 -7.02
CA GLY A 186 -18.06 -18.33 -7.30
C GLY A 186 -17.24 -19.61 -7.14
N GLU A 187 -17.89 -20.77 -6.98
CA GLU A 187 -17.24 -22.05 -6.62
C GLU A 187 -16.00 -22.42 -7.46
N GLY A 188 -15.93 -21.96 -8.73
CA GLY A 188 -14.80 -22.15 -9.64
C GLY A 188 -13.60 -21.19 -9.46
N ASP A 189 -13.80 -20.02 -8.86
CA ASP A 189 -12.76 -18.99 -8.70
C ASP A 189 -11.87 -19.23 -7.47
N LYS A 190 -12.34 -20.02 -6.51
CA LYS A 190 -11.63 -20.30 -5.25
C LYS A 190 -10.31 -21.04 -5.47
N VAL A 191 -10.23 -21.89 -6.49
CA VAL A 191 -9.00 -22.63 -6.86
C VAL A 191 -7.98 -21.73 -7.55
N ALA A 192 -8.45 -20.82 -8.42
CA ALA A 192 -7.58 -19.84 -9.10
C ALA A 192 -6.99 -18.81 -8.11
N ILE A 193 -7.79 -18.35 -7.15
CA ILE A 193 -7.35 -17.42 -6.08
C ILE A 193 -6.34 -18.10 -5.15
N SER A 194 -6.53 -19.38 -4.80
CA SER A 194 -5.56 -20.14 -4.02
C SER A 194 -4.20 -20.25 -4.72
N LEU A 195 -4.18 -20.56 -6.02
CA LEU A 195 -2.95 -20.61 -6.82
C LEU A 195 -2.30 -19.23 -6.98
N THR A 196 -3.09 -18.17 -7.09
CA THR A 196 -2.57 -16.79 -7.23
C THR A 196 -1.98 -16.29 -5.91
N LEU A 197 -2.58 -16.62 -4.77
CA LEU A 197 -2.04 -16.35 -3.44
C LEU A 197 -0.76 -17.16 -3.17
N ILE A 198 -0.71 -18.42 -3.59
CA ILE A 198 0.51 -19.24 -3.52
C ILE A 198 1.59 -18.61 -4.40
N PHE A 199 1.29 -18.20 -5.63
CA PHE A 199 2.24 -17.50 -6.49
C PHE A 199 2.69 -16.15 -5.92
N ALA A 200 1.80 -15.38 -5.30
CA ALA A 200 2.12 -14.10 -4.68
C ALA A 200 2.98 -14.28 -3.41
N LEU A 201 2.65 -15.24 -2.56
CA LEU A 201 3.46 -15.60 -1.39
C LEU A 201 4.84 -16.13 -1.82
N TRP A 202 4.88 -16.99 -2.82
CA TRP A 202 6.14 -17.48 -3.41
C TRP A 202 6.94 -16.36 -4.09
N SER A 203 6.27 -15.38 -4.70
CA SER A 203 6.91 -14.19 -5.26
C SER A 203 7.49 -13.26 -4.20
N VAL A 204 6.84 -13.13 -3.04
CA VAL A 204 7.37 -12.40 -1.88
C VAL A 204 8.56 -13.14 -1.27
N GLU A 205 8.53 -14.47 -1.19
CA GLU A 205 9.69 -15.30 -0.81
C GLU A 205 10.85 -15.19 -1.82
N PHE A 206 10.53 -15.15 -3.12
CA PHE A 206 11.50 -15.03 -4.21
C PHE A 206 12.10 -13.62 -4.28
N LEU A 207 11.33 -12.57 -3.95
CA LEU A 207 11.82 -11.21 -3.78
C LEU A 207 12.69 -11.07 -2.52
N LYS A 208 12.46 -11.83 -1.44
CA LYS A 208 13.40 -11.90 -0.30
C LYS A 208 14.75 -12.51 -0.68
N LEU A 209 14.79 -13.43 -1.66
CA LEU A 209 16.03 -14.02 -2.19
C LEU A 209 16.74 -13.13 -3.22
N LYS A 210 16.03 -12.21 -3.89
CA LYS A 210 16.61 -11.25 -4.86
C LYS A 210 16.80 -9.83 -4.32
N ALA A 211 16.28 -9.51 -3.14
CA ALA A 211 16.48 -8.26 -2.42
C ALA A 211 17.59 -8.36 -1.36
N ILE A 212 18.49 -9.34 -1.49
CA ILE A 212 19.86 -9.12 -1.04
C ILE A 212 20.42 -8.13 -2.06
N PRO A 213 20.66 -6.85 -1.72
CA PRO A 213 21.44 -6.02 -2.62
C PRO A 213 22.73 -6.79 -2.86
N THR A 214 23.01 -7.10 -4.12
CA THR A 214 24.36 -7.39 -4.58
C THR A 214 25.17 -6.15 -4.22
N PHE A 215 25.60 -6.06 -2.96
CA PHE A 215 26.82 -5.39 -2.60
C PHE A 215 27.87 -6.15 -3.39
N GLU A 216 28.18 -5.67 -4.58
CA GLU A 216 29.56 -5.68 -5.01
C GLU A 216 30.31 -5.01 -3.85
N VAL A 217 30.82 -5.85 -2.94
CA VAL A 217 31.94 -5.48 -2.12
C VAL A 217 33.08 -5.38 -3.13
N GLU A 218 33.13 -4.27 -3.86
CA GLU A 218 34.42 -3.74 -4.26
C GLU A 218 35.14 -3.50 -2.94
N ILE A 219 35.92 -4.51 -2.52
CA ILE A 219 37.11 -4.28 -1.71
C ILE A 219 37.99 -3.42 -2.63
N GLN A 220 37.68 -2.14 -2.73
CA GLN A 220 38.61 -1.16 -3.25
C GLN A 220 39.82 -1.31 -2.35
N ASN A 221 40.88 -1.89 -2.93
CA ASN A 221 42.19 -1.97 -2.34
C ASN A 221 42.45 -0.67 -1.59
N PHE A 222 42.41 -0.72 -0.26
CA PHE A 222 42.61 0.44 0.60
C PHE A 222 43.97 1.03 0.24
N PRO A 223 44.02 2.21 -0.41
CA PRO A 223 45.27 2.92 -0.47
C PRO A 223 45.33 3.65 0.86
N CYS A 224 46.10 3.11 1.80
CA CYS A 224 46.87 3.98 2.67
C CYS A 224 47.66 4.88 1.74
N LYS A 225 47.09 6.04 1.39
CA LYS A 225 47.77 7.07 0.60
C LYS A 225 48.91 7.55 1.48
N SER A 226 50.07 6.95 1.22
CA SER A 226 51.36 7.38 1.70
C SER A 226 51.51 8.88 1.43
N ILE A 227 51.77 9.64 2.48
CA ILE A 227 52.41 10.96 2.40
C ILE A 227 53.87 10.74 2.00
#